data_AF-A0A936N2R6-F1
#
_entry.id   AF-A0A936N2R6-F1
#
_cell.length_a   1.000
_cell.length_b   1.000
_cell.length_c   1.000
_cell.angle_alpha   90.00
_cell.angle_beta   90.00
_cell.angle_gamma   90.00
#
_symmetry.space_group_name_H-M   'P 1'
#
loop_
_entity.id
_entity.type
_entity.pdbx_description
1 polymer ?
#
loop_
_entity_poly.entity_id
_entity_poly.type
_entity_poly.pdbx_seq_one_letter_code
_entity_poly.pdbx_strand_id
1 'polypeptide(L)'
;MEKILLYEPTSILDIGDRKDNDPPVPENINLYKIPNAIITPYGFIIKNLHVFKPTLSFRHKNSCSFINILLFSFFKTKKKISEPALSISFGWYDSYYHFTCECLVKLFLLKDYIPNSILVFPKQIQPFHAQWFKLLGVKNIVYLDNSEVIQTPLAISSEFPARDLNHHSEILPDFSKWVLEKINIQNQKKIKKIFVGRKNPTRRKLLNNDEVKTLITSLGFEYVEMEEMSIEQQIATFHHAEQIISVHGAALSNLIFSKKGTFVLDLCQEDFKQWCFLKLAMVQELKYEFLYCKSPTNTELPGYRDIVVNIQDLKSKIESWNQ
;
A
#
# COMPACT_ATOMS: atom_id res chain seq x y z
N MET A 1 8.48 22.15 18.85
CA MET A 1 7.98 21.07 17.98
C MET A 1 6.48 21.17 18.07
N GLU A 2 5.79 21.21 16.94
CA GLU A 2 4.32 21.33 16.91
C GLU A 2 3.72 19.94 16.67
N LYS A 3 2.64 19.64 17.39
CA LYS A 3 1.85 18.42 17.26
C LYS A 3 0.40 18.83 17.02
N ILE A 4 -0.18 18.36 15.93
CA ILE A 4 -1.57 18.65 15.55
C ILE A 4 -2.30 17.32 15.48
N LEU A 5 -3.39 17.18 16.23
CA LEU A 5 -4.24 16.00 16.16
C LEU A 5 -5.04 16.03 14.85
N LEU A 6 -4.96 14.97 14.06
CA LEU A 6 -5.73 14.80 12.82
C LEU A 6 -6.94 13.89 13.05
N TYR A 7 -6.72 12.75 13.72
CA TYR A 7 -7.76 11.77 14.03
C TYR A 7 -7.56 11.25 15.46
N GLU A 8 -8.68 11.10 16.18
CA GLU A 8 -8.75 10.43 17.49
C GLU A 8 -8.57 8.90 17.32
N PRO A 9 -8.36 8.13 18.41
CA PRO A 9 -8.22 6.69 18.32
C PRO A 9 -9.57 6.06 17.94
N THR A 10 -9.53 5.08 17.05
CA THR A 10 -10.72 4.45 16.49
C THR A 10 -10.88 3.03 17.02
N SER A 11 -12.06 2.44 16.85
CA SER A 11 -12.27 1.03 17.17
C SER A 11 -11.35 0.16 16.32
N ILE A 12 -10.61 -0.72 16.98
CA ILE A 12 -9.76 -1.71 16.33
C ILE A 12 -10.62 -2.62 15.45
N LEU A 13 -10.21 -2.78 14.19
CA LEU A 13 -10.76 -3.82 13.31
C LEU A 13 -10.21 -5.18 13.76
N ASP A 14 -10.82 -5.76 14.78
CA ASP A 14 -10.50 -7.11 15.20
C ASP A 14 -11.17 -8.12 14.26
N ILE A 15 -10.35 -9.03 13.79
CA ILE A 15 -10.66 -10.03 12.81
C ILE A 15 -10.76 -11.42 13.50
N GLY A 16 -10.64 -11.47 14.84
CA GLY A 16 -10.86 -12.65 15.70
C GLY A 16 -9.72 -13.68 15.68
N ASP A 17 -9.54 -14.39 16.80
CA ASP A 17 -8.71 -15.60 17.02
C ASP A 17 -7.30 -15.62 16.40
N ARG A 18 -6.63 -14.46 16.32
CA ARG A 18 -5.33 -14.34 15.63
C ARG A 18 -4.17 -14.01 16.54
N LYS A 19 -3.13 -14.85 16.47
CA LYS A 19 -1.75 -14.47 16.78
C LYS A 19 -1.17 -13.74 15.57
N ASP A 20 -1.57 -12.49 15.42
CA ASP A 20 -0.84 -11.61 14.52
C ASP A 20 0.50 -11.23 15.18
N ASN A 21 1.60 -11.23 14.43
CA ASN A 21 2.85 -10.58 14.88
C ASN A 21 2.65 -9.06 15.06
N ASP A 22 1.56 -8.60 14.46
CA ASP A 22 1.00 -7.32 14.10
C ASP A 22 0.17 -6.42 15.04
N PRO A 23 0.02 -6.63 16.37
CA PRO A 23 -1.25 -6.34 17.07
C PRO A 23 -1.74 -4.91 16.87
N PRO A 24 -3.07 -4.72 16.71
CA PRO A 24 -3.66 -3.41 16.54
C PRO A 24 -3.36 -2.55 17.76
N VAL A 25 -2.97 -1.29 17.51
CA VAL A 25 -2.71 -0.32 18.58
C VAL A 25 -3.60 0.88 18.33
N PRO A 26 -4.56 1.18 19.21
CA PRO A 26 -5.35 2.39 19.12
C PRO A 26 -4.45 3.56 19.52
N GLU A 27 -3.96 4.31 18.53
CA GLU A 27 -3.18 5.52 18.74
C GLU A 27 -3.89 6.70 18.05
N ASN A 28 -3.67 7.91 18.56
CA ASN A 28 -4.01 9.12 17.82
C ASN A 28 -3.25 9.14 16.50
N ILE A 29 -3.78 9.81 15.48
CA ILE A 29 -3.00 10.17 14.29
C ILE A 29 -2.70 11.65 14.36
N ASN A 30 -1.44 11.94 14.64
CA ASN A 30 -0.94 13.31 14.74
C ASN A 30 -0.06 13.68 13.55
N LEU A 31 -0.16 14.93 13.14
CA LEU A 31 0.83 15.62 12.33
C LEU A 31 1.90 16.24 13.23
N TYR A 32 3.15 16.12 12.81
CA TYR A 32 4.31 16.66 13.52
C TYR A 32 5.06 17.64 12.63
N LYS A 33 5.37 18.82 13.19
CA LYS A 33 6.31 19.79 12.60
C LYS A 33 7.56 19.90 13.47
N ILE A 34 8.68 19.42 12.94
CA ILE A 34 9.92 19.17 13.65
C ILE A 34 10.98 20.15 13.11
N PRO A 35 11.28 21.25 13.82
CA PRO A 35 12.20 22.26 13.31
C PRO A 35 13.65 21.78 13.38
N ASN A 36 14.49 22.21 12.44
CA ASN A 36 15.92 21.92 12.35
C ASN A 36 16.21 20.41 12.46
N ALA A 37 15.73 19.65 11.48
CA ALA A 37 15.79 18.20 11.48
C ALA A 37 16.53 17.66 10.26
N ILE A 38 16.97 16.40 10.37
CA ILE A 38 17.54 15.62 9.29
C ILE A 38 16.51 14.58 8.84
N ILE A 39 16.27 14.46 7.54
CA ILE A 39 15.44 13.41 6.94
C ILE A 39 16.35 12.45 6.16
N THR A 40 16.20 11.16 6.42
CA THR A 40 16.92 10.10 5.71
C THR A 40 16.13 9.62 4.48
N PRO A 41 16.77 8.90 3.53
CA PRO A 41 16.06 8.32 2.38
C PRO A 41 14.89 7.43 2.80
N TYR A 42 15.06 6.67 3.89
CA TYR A 42 14.03 5.77 4.43
C TYR A 42 13.00 6.45 5.34
N GLY A 43 12.90 7.78 5.28
CA GLY A 43 11.90 8.56 6.00
C GLY A 43 12.11 8.71 7.52
N PHE A 44 13.23 8.21 8.07
CA PHE A 44 13.61 8.54 9.44
C PHE A 44 13.85 10.04 9.58
N ILE A 45 13.26 10.64 10.61
CA ILE A 45 13.52 12.03 11.00
C ILE A 45 14.42 12.01 12.23
N ILE A 46 15.55 12.69 12.16
CA ILE A 46 16.54 12.78 13.24
C ILE A 46 16.62 14.23 13.71
N LYS A 47 16.49 14.43 15.02
CA LYS A 47 16.68 15.73 15.68
C LYS A 47 17.54 15.54 16.92
N ASN A 48 18.57 16.39 17.06
CA ASN A 48 19.51 16.33 18.20
C ASN A 48 20.08 14.92 18.44
N LEU A 49 20.47 14.21 17.37
CA LEU A 49 20.97 12.82 17.41
C LEU A 49 19.96 11.77 17.91
N HIS A 50 18.67 12.10 17.94
CA HIS A 50 17.59 11.17 18.26
C HIS A 50 16.67 10.98 17.07
N VAL A 51 16.32 9.72 16.77
CA VAL A 51 15.27 9.43 15.78
C VAL A 51 13.91 9.73 16.40
N PHE A 52 13.10 10.48 15.66
CA PHE A 52 11.73 10.78 16.01
C PHE A 52 10.85 9.56 15.75
N LYS A 53 10.64 8.75 16.80
CA LYS A 53 9.94 7.46 16.74
C LYS A 53 8.47 7.51 16.30
N PRO A 54 7.66 8.55 16.60
CA PRO A 54 6.24 8.55 16.24
C PRO A 54 5.98 8.39 14.73
N THR A 55 6.87 8.89 13.88
CA THR A 55 6.70 8.84 12.42
C THR A 55 7.10 7.50 11.79
N LEU A 56 7.52 6.52 12.60
CA LEU A 56 8.06 5.24 12.13
C LEU A 56 7.01 4.13 12.16
N SER A 57 7.12 3.23 11.19
CA SER A 57 6.47 1.92 11.27
C SER A 57 6.88 1.20 12.56
N PHE A 58 5.90 0.57 13.23
CA PHE A 58 6.13 -0.20 14.45
C PHE A 58 7.27 -1.21 14.31
N ARG A 59 7.36 -1.89 13.15
CA ARG A 59 8.41 -2.89 12.88
C ARG A 59 9.82 -2.30 12.93
N HIS A 60 9.96 -0.99 12.72
CA HIS A 60 11.23 -0.27 12.78
C HIS A 60 11.41 0.56 14.06
N LYS A 61 10.36 0.77 14.89
CA LYS A 61 10.45 1.54 16.15
C LYS A 61 11.55 0.98 17.08
N ASN A 62 11.80 -0.33 17.02
CA ASN A 62 12.81 -1.03 17.82
C ASN A 62 14.13 -1.32 17.10
N SER A 63 14.21 -1.08 15.78
CA SER A 63 15.39 -1.39 14.97
C SER A 63 16.44 -0.26 14.95
N CYS A 64 16.10 0.91 15.47
CA CYS A 64 16.98 2.08 15.48
C CYS A 64 17.87 2.12 16.74
N SER A 65 19.06 1.50 16.68
CA SER A 65 20.07 1.62 17.75
C SER A 65 20.72 3.01 17.74
N PHE A 66 21.13 3.51 18.92
CA PHE A 66 21.81 4.80 19.05
C PHE A 66 23.08 4.88 18.20
N ILE A 67 23.86 3.79 18.14
CA ILE A 67 25.08 3.68 17.35
C ILE A 67 24.77 3.90 15.85
N ASN A 68 23.74 3.25 15.33
CA ASN A 68 23.35 3.43 13.92
C ASN A 68 22.96 4.88 13.65
N ILE A 69 22.20 5.52 14.54
CA ILE A 69 21.77 6.92 14.41
C ILE A 69 22.97 7.88 14.44
N LEU A 70 23.94 7.62 15.33
CA LEU A 70 25.18 8.36 15.41
C LEU A 70 25.95 8.24 14.09
N LEU A 71 26.14 7.02 13.59
CA LEU A 71 26.81 6.79 12.30
C LEU A 71 26.09 7.51 11.14
N PHE A 72 24.75 7.43 11.09
CA PHE A 72 23.94 8.16 10.12
C PHE A 72 24.13 9.68 10.20
N SER A 73 24.32 10.21 11.41
CA SER A 73 24.45 11.66 11.63
C SER A 73 25.84 12.21 11.29
N PHE A 74 26.89 11.39 11.31
CA PHE A 74 28.27 11.82 11.07
C PHE A 74 28.85 11.37 9.72
N PHE A 75 28.51 10.19 9.23
CA PHE A 75 29.12 9.62 8.01
C PHE A 75 28.29 9.84 6.73
N LYS A 76 27.09 10.42 6.83
CA LYS A 76 26.25 10.71 5.66
C LYS A 76 26.51 12.11 5.13
N THR A 77 26.47 12.25 3.81
CA THR A 77 26.53 13.54 3.13
C THR A 77 25.25 14.33 3.41
N LYS A 78 25.37 15.48 4.08
CA LYS A 78 24.24 16.34 4.45
C LYS A 78 23.97 17.36 3.34
N LYS A 79 22.86 17.22 2.64
CA LYS A 79 22.33 18.24 1.72
C LYS A 79 21.45 19.20 2.50
N LYS A 80 21.80 20.49 2.52
CA LYS A 80 21.00 21.53 3.18
C LYS A 80 19.99 22.10 2.19
N ILE A 81 18.76 22.29 2.63
CA ILE A 81 17.69 22.98 1.88
C ILE A 81 17.11 24.12 2.73
N SER A 82 16.48 25.08 2.08
CA SER A 82 15.84 26.25 2.71
C SER A 82 14.34 26.05 2.98
N GLU A 83 13.76 25.00 2.39
CA GLU A 83 12.33 24.74 2.39
C GLU A 83 11.95 23.72 3.47
N PRO A 84 10.69 23.73 3.94
CA PRO A 84 10.12 22.60 4.65
C PRO A 84 10.21 21.32 3.82
N ALA A 85 10.37 20.18 4.48
CA ALA A 85 10.44 18.89 3.81
C ALA A 85 9.45 17.87 4.37
N LEU A 86 8.81 17.13 3.46
CA LEU A 86 7.89 16.04 3.77
C LEU A 86 8.65 14.72 3.86
N SER A 87 8.31 13.91 4.86
CA SER A 87 8.77 12.52 4.99
C SER A 87 7.58 11.56 5.01
N ILE A 88 7.49 10.69 3.99
CA ILE A 88 6.42 9.69 3.85
C ILE A 88 6.94 8.25 3.73
N SER A 89 8.21 8.06 3.36
CA SER A 89 8.79 6.75 3.03
C SER A 89 9.19 5.93 4.26
N PHE A 90 9.39 4.63 4.05
CA PHE A 90 9.97 3.68 5.01
C PHE A 90 10.57 2.48 4.25
N GLY A 91 11.11 1.49 4.95
CA GLY A 91 11.91 0.41 4.36
C GLY A 91 11.26 -0.50 3.31
N TRP A 92 9.94 -0.45 3.10
CA TRP A 92 9.25 -1.21 2.03
C TRP A 92 8.55 -0.30 1.01
N TYR A 93 9.01 0.93 0.86
CA TYR A 93 8.45 1.90 -0.07
C TYR A 93 8.40 1.40 -1.53
N ASP A 94 9.25 0.46 -1.92
CA ASP A 94 9.34 -0.14 -3.25
C ASP A 94 8.28 -1.22 -3.52
N SER A 95 7.56 -1.68 -2.50
CA SER A 95 6.41 -2.56 -2.65
C SER A 95 5.16 -1.74 -2.96
N TYR A 96 4.44 -2.10 -4.04
CA TYR A 96 3.24 -1.39 -4.47
C TYR A 96 2.16 -1.31 -3.37
N TYR A 97 2.02 -2.36 -2.55
CA TYR A 97 1.10 -2.36 -1.41
C TYR A 97 1.49 -1.34 -0.35
N HIS A 98 2.74 -1.43 0.13
CA HIS A 98 3.26 -0.57 1.18
C HIS A 98 3.30 0.90 0.73
N PHE A 99 3.63 1.16 -0.53
CA PHE A 99 3.57 2.49 -1.08
C PHE A 99 2.14 3.03 -1.13
N THR A 100 1.20 2.28 -1.72
CA THR A 100 -0.17 2.74 -1.95
C THR A 100 -0.97 2.87 -0.65
N CYS A 101 -0.87 1.85 0.21
CA CYS A 101 -1.66 1.78 1.44
C CYS A 101 -1.01 2.51 2.61
N GLU A 102 0.31 2.76 2.62
CA GLU A 102 0.98 3.35 3.79
C GLU A 102 1.68 4.67 3.44
N CYS A 103 2.55 4.71 2.42
CA CYS A 103 3.23 5.96 2.02
C CYS A 103 2.25 7.02 1.48
N LEU A 104 1.34 6.66 0.58
CA LEU A 104 0.41 7.60 -0.04
C LEU A 104 -0.69 8.06 0.91
N VAL A 105 -1.13 7.19 1.82
CA VAL A 105 -2.04 7.58 2.91
C VAL A 105 -1.37 8.61 3.80
N LYS A 106 -0.10 8.41 4.13
CA LYS A 106 0.70 9.41 4.84
C LYS A 106 0.85 10.72 4.06
N LEU A 107 1.04 10.66 2.73
CA LEU A 107 1.06 11.85 1.89
C LEU A 107 -0.30 12.59 1.90
N PHE A 108 -1.42 11.86 1.91
CA PHE A 108 -2.76 12.43 2.00
C PHE A 108 -3.00 13.19 3.32
N LEU A 109 -2.48 12.67 4.44
CA LEU A 109 -2.50 13.39 5.73
C LEU A 109 -1.68 14.68 5.70
N LEU A 110 -0.75 14.81 4.75
CA LEU A 110 0.13 15.97 4.56
C LEU A 110 -0.24 16.79 3.32
N LYS A 111 -1.41 16.55 2.69
CA LYS A 111 -1.75 17.10 1.36
C LYS A 111 -1.66 18.63 1.27
N ASP A 112 -2.01 19.34 2.35
CA ASP A 112 -1.99 20.81 2.40
C ASP A 112 -0.57 21.39 2.42
N TYR A 113 0.43 20.57 2.74
CA TYR A 113 1.83 20.97 2.77
C TYR A 113 2.58 20.65 1.47
N ILE A 114 1.99 19.87 0.55
CA ILE A 114 2.60 19.49 -0.73
C ILE A 114 3.05 20.71 -1.55
N PRO A 115 2.26 21.79 -1.72
CA PRO A 115 2.64 22.90 -2.59
C PRO A 115 3.89 23.68 -2.13
N ASN A 116 4.13 23.72 -0.80
CA ASN A 116 5.14 24.58 -0.17
C ASN A 116 6.29 23.80 0.46
N SER A 117 6.42 22.50 0.15
CA SER A 117 7.43 21.64 0.74
C SER A 117 8.15 20.82 -0.33
N ILE A 118 9.34 20.34 0.01
CA ILE A 118 10.08 19.35 -0.78
C ILE A 118 9.75 17.95 -0.25
N LEU A 119 9.28 17.04 -1.11
CA LEU A 119 9.20 15.63 -0.76
C LEU A 119 10.60 15.01 -0.79
N VAL A 120 11.03 14.43 0.33
CA VAL A 120 12.28 13.66 0.38
C VAL A 120 11.97 12.19 0.10
N PHE A 121 12.62 11.61 -0.91
CA PHE A 121 12.34 10.25 -1.35
C PHE A 121 13.63 9.47 -1.69
N PRO A 122 13.66 8.13 -1.54
CA PRO A 122 14.78 7.32 -2.02
C PRO A 122 15.02 7.46 -3.53
N LYS A 123 16.28 7.44 -3.96
CA LYS A 123 16.64 7.49 -5.38
C LYS A 123 16.27 6.22 -6.17
N GLN A 124 16.23 5.07 -5.52
CA GLN A 124 15.85 3.79 -6.14
C GLN A 124 14.33 3.71 -6.26
N ILE A 125 13.76 4.21 -7.34
CA ILE A 125 12.31 4.24 -7.54
C ILE A 125 11.83 3.15 -8.50
N GLN A 126 10.60 2.68 -8.27
CA GLN A 126 9.82 1.90 -9.23
C GLN A 126 9.02 2.82 -10.17
N PRO A 127 8.64 2.35 -11.38
CA PRO A 127 7.86 3.15 -12.33
C PRO A 127 6.56 3.74 -11.75
N PHE A 128 5.89 3.00 -10.85
CA PHE A 128 4.64 3.46 -10.23
C PHE A 128 4.83 4.67 -9.32
N HIS A 129 6.01 4.89 -8.71
CA HIS A 129 6.24 6.07 -7.85
C HIS A 129 6.07 7.35 -8.66
N ALA A 130 6.72 7.43 -9.82
CA ALA A 130 6.66 8.60 -10.68
C ALA A 130 5.24 8.86 -11.20
N GLN A 131 4.50 7.80 -11.55
CA GLN A 131 3.11 7.92 -11.96
C GLN A 131 2.22 8.47 -10.84
N TRP A 132 2.36 7.93 -9.62
CA TRP A 132 1.63 8.43 -8.45
C TRP A 132 1.96 9.89 -8.12
N PHE A 133 3.24 10.25 -8.09
CA PHE A 133 3.64 11.63 -7.82
C PHE A 133 3.11 12.61 -8.85
N LYS A 134 3.13 12.23 -10.14
CA LYS A 134 2.53 13.01 -11.22
C LYS A 134 1.02 13.18 -11.01
N LEU A 135 0.30 12.08 -10.75
CA LEU A 135 -1.15 12.08 -10.53
C LEU A 135 -1.55 12.97 -9.34
N LEU A 136 -0.79 12.90 -8.24
CA LEU A 136 -1.06 13.66 -7.01
C LEU A 136 -0.49 15.09 -7.02
N GLY A 137 0.15 15.50 -8.12
CA GLY A 137 0.68 16.85 -8.28
C GLY A 137 1.92 17.15 -7.43
N VAL A 138 2.67 16.12 -7.02
CA VAL A 138 3.93 16.29 -6.30
C VAL A 138 5.04 16.65 -7.29
N LYS A 139 5.42 17.93 -7.31
CA LYS A 139 6.41 18.46 -8.26
C LYS A 139 7.82 18.57 -7.66
N ASN A 140 7.91 18.96 -6.39
CA ASN A 140 9.17 19.27 -5.72
C ASN A 140 9.67 18.03 -4.96
N ILE A 141 10.51 17.22 -5.60
CA ILE A 141 11.04 15.99 -5.02
C ILE A 141 12.57 16.02 -5.02
N VAL A 142 13.17 15.72 -3.87
CA VAL A 142 14.61 15.47 -3.77
C VAL A 142 14.83 13.98 -3.54
N TYR A 143 15.51 13.36 -4.50
CA TYR A 143 15.91 11.96 -4.44
C TYR A 143 17.25 11.80 -3.74
N LEU A 144 17.33 10.88 -2.79
CA LEU A 144 18.53 10.64 -1.98
C LEU A 144 19.10 9.23 -2.21
N ASP A 145 20.41 9.18 -2.37
CA ASP A 145 21.18 7.94 -2.26
C ASP A 145 21.26 7.49 -0.78
N ASN A 146 21.56 6.20 -0.55
CA ASN A 146 21.68 5.65 0.81
C ASN A 146 22.77 6.33 1.66
N SER A 147 23.74 7.00 1.02
CA SER A 147 24.82 7.76 1.67
C SER A 147 24.44 9.20 2.01
N GLU A 148 23.25 9.66 1.64
CA GLU A 148 22.84 11.06 1.74
C GLU A 148 21.70 11.26 2.73
N VAL A 149 21.60 12.47 3.27
CA VAL A 149 20.48 12.92 4.10
C VAL A 149 20.15 14.39 3.81
N ILE A 150 18.92 14.81 4.09
CA ILE A 150 18.49 16.20 3.95
C ILE A 150 18.45 16.87 5.31
N GLN A 151 19.10 18.03 5.44
CA GLN A 151 18.92 18.94 6.56
C GLN A 151 17.96 20.05 6.15
N THR A 152 16.83 20.14 6.86
CA THR A 152 15.75 21.10 6.58
C THR A 152 15.47 21.99 7.80
N PRO A 153 15.05 23.25 7.60
CA PRO A 153 14.54 24.07 8.69
C PRO A 153 13.27 23.49 9.34
N LEU A 154 12.49 22.68 8.61
CA LEU A 154 11.25 22.08 9.11
C LEU A 154 10.94 20.74 8.44
N ALA A 155 11.07 19.64 9.18
CA ALA A 155 10.55 18.35 8.75
C ALA A 155 9.07 18.22 9.14
N ILE A 156 8.23 17.83 8.19
CA ILE A 156 6.80 17.62 8.38
C ILE A 156 6.46 16.17 8.05
N SER A 157 5.77 15.51 8.98
CA SER A 157 5.40 14.11 8.83
C SER A 157 4.24 13.78 9.77
N SER A 158 3.49 12.73 9.49
CA SER A 158 2.50 12.20 10.43
C SER A 158 3.06 11.02 11.20
N GLU A 159 2.41 10.71 12.33
CA GLU A 159 2.40 9.35 12.85
C GLU A 159 2.13 8.36 11.72
N PHE A 160 2.76 7.19 11.81
CA PHE A 160 2.53 6.14 10.84
C PHE A 160 1.08 5.68 10.99
N PRO A 161 0.17 5.98 10.03
CA PRO A 161 -1.20 5.50 10.12
C PRO A 161 -1.12 3.97 10.13
N ALA A 162 -1.39 3.39 11.30
CA ALA A 162 -0.79 2.13 11.66
C ALA A 162 -1.34 0.94 10.85
N ARG A 163 -0.39 0.10 10.42
CA ARG A 163 -0.34 -1.37 10.52
C ARG A 163 -1.70 -2.04 10.38
N ASP A 164 -1.87 -2.78 9.29
CA ASP A 164 -3.07 -3.58 9.03
C ASP A 164 -4.35 -2.75 8.87
N LEU A 165 -4.22 -1.49 8.47
CA LEU A 165 -5.35 -0.65 8.09
C LEU A 165 -6.28 -0.32 9.28
N ASN A 166 -5.79 -0.29 10.52
CA ASN A 166 -6.66 -0.11 11.71
C ASN A 166 -7.36 1.25 11.77
N HIS A 167 -6.72 2.33 11.30
CA HIS A 167 -7.35 3.65 11.15
C HIS A 167 -7.90 3.90 9.75
N HIS A 168 -7.78 2.91 8.87
CA HIS A 168 -8.13 3.10 7.48
C HIS A 168 -9.63 3.15 7.25
N SER A 169 -10.44 2.61 8.16
CA SER A 169 -11.90 2.82 8.12
C SER A 169 -12.27 4.30 8.06
N GLU A 170 -11.48 5.17 8.70
CA GLU A 170 -11.68 6.63 8.65
C GLU A 170 -10.89 7.28 7.52
N ILE A 171 -9.63 6.89 7.33
CA ILE A 171 -8.74 7.61 6.39
C ILE A 171 -8.92 7.15 4.94
N LEU A 172 -9.09 5.85 4.67
CA LEU A 172 -9.10 5.35 3.30
C LEU A 172 -10.28 5.84 2.46
N PRO A 173 -11.50 6.00 2.97
CA PRO A 173 -12.58 6.58 2.18
C PRO A 173 -12.23 7.98 1.68
N ASP A 174 -11.69 8.84 2.55
CA ASP A 174 -11.29 10.20 2.18
C ASP A 174 -10.05 10.22 1.28
N PHE A 175 -9.08 9.35 1.53
CA PHE A 175 -7.92 9.17 0.65
C PHE A 175 -8.35 8.72 -0.75
N SER A 176 -9.23 7.71 -0.83
CA SER A 176 -9.78 7.19 -2.08
C SER A 176 -10.49 8.31 -2.83
N LYS A 177 -11.40 9.03 -2.16
CA LYS A 177 -12.09 10.18 -2.74
C LYS A 177 -11.11 11.23 -3.28
N TRP A 178 -10.10 11.61 -2.50
CA TRP A 178 -9.07 12.57 -2.92
C TRP A 178 -8.31 12.14 -4.17
N VAL A 179 -7.99 10.86 -4.31
CA VAL A 179 -7.34 10.31 -5.51
C VAL A 179 -8.29 10.28 -6.70
N LEU A 180 -9.54 9.82 -6.50
CA LEU A 180 -10.54 9.72 -7.57
C LEU A 180 -10.87 11.11 -8.15
N GLU A 181 -10.83 12.17 -7.35
CA GLU A 181 -10.97 13.56 -7.80
C GLU A 181 -9.84 14.02 -8.76
N LYS A 182 -8.70 13.32 -8.81
CA LYS A 182 -7.59 13.60 -9.73
C LYS A 182 -7.71 12.88 -11.06
N ILE A 183 -8.69 12.00 -11.22
CA ILE A 183 -8.79 11.11 -12.38
C ILE A 183 -10.12 11.36 -13.11
N ASN A 184 -10.06 11.47 -14.43
CA ASN A 184 -11.26 11.42 -15.26
C ASN A 184 -11.69 9.97 -15.51
N ILE A 185 -12.33 9.37 -14.51
CA ILE A 185 -12.75 7.95 -14.51
C ILE A 185 -13.77 7.63 -15.60
N GLN A 186 -14.58 8.61 -16.03
CA GLN A 186 -15.63 8.39 -17.02
C GLN A 186 -15.07 8.13 -18.42
N ASN A 187 -13.86 8.65 -18.72
CA ASN A 187 -13.18 8.45 -19.99
C ASN A 187 -12.40 7.13 -20.06
N GLN A 188 -12.38 6.35 -18.98
CA GLN A 188 -11.66 5.08 -18.91
C GLN A 188 -12.55 3.90 -19.30
N LYS A 189 -11.93 2.82 -19.80
CA LYS A 189 -12.64 1.59 -20.16
C LYS A 189 -13.38 1.02 -18.94
N LYS A 190 -14.67 0.71 -19.13
CA LYS A 190 -15.54 0.16 -18.07
C LYS A 190 -15.54 -1.36 -18.15
N ILE A 191 -14.71 -2.00 -17.33
CA ILE A 191 -14.64 -3.46 -17.24
C ILE A 191 -15.34 -3.90 -15.95
N LYS A 192 -16.40 -4.72 -16.07
CA LYS A 192 -17.24 -5.13 -14.92
C LYS A 192 -16.74 -6.38 -14.22
N LYS A 193 -16.11 -7.29 -14.95
CA LYS A 193 -15.61 -8.56 -14.42
C LYS A 193 -14.14 -8.69 -14.80
N ILE A 194 -13.26 -8.75 -13.82
CA ILE A 194 -11.81 -8.80 -14.05
C ILE A 194 -11.19 -10.01 -13.37
N PHE A 195 -10.29 -10.66 -14.10
CA PHE A 195 -9.31 -11.57 -13.53
C PHE A 195 -7.95 -10.86 -13.56
N VAL A 196 -7.42 -10.58 -12.38
CA VAL A 196 -6.13 -9.91 -12.20
C VAL A 196 -5.02 -10.94 -12.28
N GLY A 197 -4.43 -11.03 -13.47
CA GLY A 197 -3.29 -11.87 -13.79
C GLY A 197 -1.95 -11.23 -13.45
N ARG A 198 -0.88 -11.95 -13.78
CA ARG A 198 0.50 -11.45 -13.75
C ARG A 198 1.22 -11.94 -14.99
N LYS A 199 1.93 -11.04 -15.67
CA LYS A 199 2.68 -11.37 -16.87
C LYS A 199 3.86 -12.32 -16.59
N ASN A 200 4.66 -11.99 -15.57
CA ASN A 200 5.89 -12.71 -15.21
C ASN A 200 6.01 -12.89 -13.69
N PRO A 201 5.16 -13.71 -13.05
CA PRO A 201 5.22 -13.93 -11.61
C PRO A 201 6.53 -14.59 -11.20
N THR A 202 7.27 -13.96 -10.29
CA THR A 202 8.45 -14.58 -9.64
C THR A 202 8.08 -15.48 -8.47
N ARG A 203 6.86 -15.33 -7.94
CA ARG A 203 6.30 -16.05 -6.79
C ARG A 203 4.78 -16.18 -6.97
N ARG A 204 4.19 -17.19 -6.32
CA ARG A 204 2.75 -17.47 -6.43
C ARG A 204 2.31 -17.60 -7.89
N LYS A 205 3.07 -18.36 -8.68
CA LYS A 205 2.71 -18.62 -10.08
C LYS A 205 1.44 -19.45 -10.11
N LEU A 206 0.52 -19.11 -11.02
CA LEU A 206 -0.66 -19.92 -11.29
C LEU A 206 -0.28 -20.97 -12.35
N LEU A 207 -0.09 -22.22 -11.93
CA LEU A 207 0.51 -23.24 -12.78
C LEU A 207 -0.44 -23.76 -13.86
N ASN A 208 -1.75 -23.73 -13.61
CA ASN A 208 -2.79 -24.06 -14.59
C ASN A 208 -3.49 -22.80 -15.14
N ASN A 209 -2.71 -21.75 -15.43
CA ASN A 209 -3.22 -20.46 -15.89
C ASN A 209 -4.07 -20.56 -17.17
N ASP A 210 -3.72 -21.43 -18.11
CA ASP A 210 -4.44 -21.58 -19.37
C ASP A 210 -5.86 -22.16 -19.16
N GLU A 211 -6.00 -23.13 -18.26
CA GLU A 211 -7.30 -23.70 -17.88
C GLU A 211 -8.17 -22.65 -17.17
N VAL A 212 -7.57 -21.92 -16.22
CA VAL A 212 -8.26 -20.84 -15.49
C VAL A 212 -8.68 -19.73 -16.46
N LYS A 213 -7.79 -19.29 -17.36
CA LYS A 213 -8.07 -18.27 -18.37
C LYS A 213 -9.20 -18.69 -19.30
N THR A 214 -9.23 -19.96 -19.71
CA THR A 214 -10.32 -20.52 -20.53
C THR A 214 -11.66 -20.43 -19.79
N LEU A 215 -11.71 -20.89 -18.53
CA LEU A 215 -12.93 -20.84 -17.71
C LEU A 215 -13.41 -19.39 -17.52
N ILE A 216 -12.56 -18.50 -17.01
CA ILE A 216 -12.97 -17.13 -16.65
C ILE A 216 -13.40 -16.33 -17.89
N THR A 217 -12.77 -16.56 -19.05
CA THR A 217 -13.19 -15.95 -20.32
C THR A 217 -14.58 -16.43 -20.73
N SER A 218 -14.89 -17.72 -20.56
CA SER A 218 -16.23 -18.27 -20.84
C SER A 218 -17.32 -17.70 -19.93
N LEU A 219 -16.94 -17.24 -18.73
CA LEU A 219 -17.82 -16.59 -17.74
C LEU A 219 -17.87 -15.06 -17.88
N GLY A 220 -17.23 -14.50 -18.93
CA GLY A 220 -17.26 -13.08 -19.25
C GLY A 220 -16.29 -12.20 -18.46
N PHE A 221 -15.28 -12.80 -17.83
CA PHE A 221 -14.20 -12.04 -17.20
C PHE A 221 -13.16 -11.60 -18.23
N GLU A 222 -12.65 -10.38 -18.07
CA GLU A 222 -11.47 -9.92 -18.80
C GLU A 222 -10.20 -10.24 -18.00
N TYR A 223 -9.24 -10.91 -18.62
CA TYR A 223 -7.92 -11.14 -18.03
C TYR A 223 -7.07 -9.87 -18.18
N VAL A 224 -6.68 -9.25 -17.06
CA VAL A 224 -5.96 -7.99 -17.02
C VAL A 224 -4.60 -8.15 -16.31
N GLU A 225 -3.58 -7.50 -16.86
CA GLU A 225 -2.23 -7.45 -16.28
C GLU A 225 -1.94 -6.02 -15.82
N MET A 226 -1.87 -5.80 -14.51
CA MET A 226 -1.76 -4.45 -13.95
C MET A 226 -0.43 -3.79 -14.32
N GLU A 227 0.63 -4.58 -14.51
CA GLU A 227 1.97 -4.10 -14.85
C GLU A 227 2.02 -3.37 -16.20
N GLU A 228 1.06 -3.63 -17.09
CA GLU A 228 0.96 -3.01 -18.42
C GLU A 228 0.04 -1.77 -18.42
N MET A 229 -0.59 -1.45 -17.28
CA MET A 229 -1.54 -0.35 -17.13
C MET A 229 -0.91 0.85 -16.41
N SER A 230 -1.29 2.06 -16.82
CA SER A 230 -1.01 3.26 -16.03
C SER A 230 -1.75 3.21 -14.69
N ILE A 231 -1.29 3.97 -13.69
CA ILE A 231 -1.97 4.05 -12.39
C ILE A 231 -3.42 4.49 -12.54
N GLU A 232 -3.71 5.46 -13.40
CA GLU A 232 -5.08 5.89 -13.68
C GLU A 232 -5.94 4.76 -14.27
N GLN A 233 -5.36 3.93 -15.15
CA GLN A 233 -6.03 2.76 -15.72
C GLN A 233 -6.26 1.66 -14.67
N GLN A 234 -5.29 1.40 -13.80
CA GLN A 234 -5.45 0.43 -12.70
C GLN A 234 -6.57 0.85 -11.75
N ILE A 235 -6.57 2.13 -11.35
CA ILE A 235 -7.61 2.71 -10.48
C ILE A 235 -8.98 2.59 -11.14
N ALA A 236 -9.11 2.99 -12.41
CA ALA A 236 -10.37 2.91 -13.13
C ALA A 236 -10.86 1.47 -13.33
N THR A 237 -9.94 0.53 -13.56
CA THR A 237 -10.26 -0.90 -13.70
C THR A 237 -10.90 -1.45 -12.43
N PHE A 238 -10.31 -1.17 -11.26
CA PHE A 238 -10.86 -1.59 -9.96
C PHE A 238 -12.12 -0.83 -9.56
N HIS A 239 -12.23 0.45 -9.95
CA HIS A 239 -13.40 1.29 -9.65
C HIS A 239 -14.65 0.87 -10.44
N HIS A 240 -14.48 0.40 -11.68
CA HIS A 240 -15.60 -0.04 -12.52
C HIS A 240 -15.97 -1.51 -12.30
N ALA A 241 -15.08 -2.31 -11.72
CA ALA A 241 -15.29 -3.74 -11.48
C ALA A 241 -16.36 -4.02 -10.41
N GLU A 242 -17.24 -4.96 -10.72
CA GLU A 242 -18.27 -5.52 -9.83
C GLU A 242 -17.88 -6.91 -9.34
N GLN A 243 -17.03 -7.61 -10.10
CA GLN A 243 -16.48 -8.92 -9.76
C GLN A 243 -14.98 -8.94 -10.06
N ILE A 244 -14.18 -9.28 -9.06
CA ILE A 244 -12.72 -9.29 -9.12
C ILE A 244 -12.24 -10.68 -8.69
N ILE A 245 -11.44 -11.33 -9.52
CA ILE A 245 -10.71 -12.54 -9.14
C ILE A 245 -9.22 -12.21 -9.24
N SER A 246 -8.42 -12.59 -8.25
CA SER A 246 -6.98 -12.30 -8.28
C SER A 246 -6.18 -13.39 -7.59
N VAL A 247 -4.99 -13.68 -8.09
CA VAL A 247 -3.97 -14.36 -7.29
C VAL A 247 -3.42 -13.39 -6.24
N HIS A 248 -3.50 -13.78 -4.97
CA HIS A 248 -3.12 -12.93 -3.83
C HIS A 248 -1.84 -12.13 -4.08
N GLY A 249 -1.91 -10.80 -3.97
CA GLY A 249 -0.73 -9.95 -4.02
C GLY A 249 -1.04 -8.48 -4.26
N ALA A 250 0.03 -7.69 -4.44
CA ALA A 250 -0.02 -6.24 -4.32
C ALA A 250 -0.98 -5.53 -5.29
N ALA A 251 -1.37 -6.14 -6.41
CA ALA A 251 -2.42 -5.59 -7.27
C ALA A 251 -3.75 -5.36 -6.55
N LEU A 252 -4.08 -6.19 -5.55
CA LEU A 252 -5.26 -6.04 -4.69
C LEU A 252 -5.22 -4.78 -3.80
N SER A 253 -4.11 -4.05 -3.76
CA SER A 253 -4.08 -2.72 -3.11
C SER A 253 -5.06 -1.75 -3.78
N ASN A 254 -5.36 -1.95 -5.07
CA ASN A 254 -6.34 -1.14 -5.80
C ASN A 254 -7.79 -1.36 -5.35
N LEU A 255 -8.07 -2.35 -4.48
CA LEU A 255 -9.39 -2.49 -3.84
C LEU A 255 -9.79 -1.24 -3.05
N ILE A 256 -8.84 -0.37 -2.67
CA ILE A 256 -9.12 0.96 -2.07
C ILE A 256 -10.00 1.84 -2.98
N PHE A 257 -10.11 1.53 -4.27
CA PHE A 257 -10.89 2.28 -5.26
C PHE A 257 -12.14 1.56 -5.75
N SER A 258 -12.36 0.32 -5.31
CA SER A 258 -13.55 -0.47 -5.65
C SER A 258 -14.79 0.07 -4.98
N LYS A 259 -15.94 -0.19 -5.59
CA LYS A 259 -17.24 0.25 -5.05
C LYS A 259 -17.73 -0.73 -3.99
N LYS A 260 -18.47 -0.20 -3.01
CA LYS A 260 -19.19 -0.99 -2.02
C LYS A 260 -19.97 -2.12 -2.69
N GLY A 261 -19.87 -3.32 -2.13
CA GLY A 261 -20.57 -4.51 -2.61
C GLY A 261 -19.89 -5.23 -3.78
N THR A 262 -18.77 -4.74 -4.32
CA THR A 262 -17.96 -5.49 -5.29
C THR A 262 -17.55 -6.84 -4.70
N PHE A 263 -17.73 -7.90 -5.49
CA PHE A 263 -17.30 -9.24 -5.13
C PHE A 263 -15.82 -9.44 -5.44
N VAL A 264 -15.09 -10.02 -4.50
CA VAL A 264 -13.66 -10.30 -4.64
C VAL A 264 -13.39 -11.76 -4.26
N LEU A 265 -12.82 -12.53 -5.18
CA LEU A 265 -12.28 -13.86 -4.92
C LEU A 265 -10.76 -13.82 -4.94
N ASP A 266 -10.15 -14.02 -3.78
CA ASP A 266 -8.70 -14.08 -3.60
C ASP A 266 -8.22 -15.53 -3.67
N LEU A 267 -7.44 -15.83 -4.70
CA LEU A 267 -6.80 -17.12 -4.90
C LEU A 267 -5.50 -17.14 -4.10
N CYS A 268 -5.49 -17.85 -2.98
CA CYS A 268 -4.34 -17.91 -2.08
C CYS A 268 -4.01 -19.33 -1.68
N GLN A 269 -2.79 -19.56 -1.21
CA GLN A 269 -2.38 -20.84 -0.65
C GLN A 269 -3.17 -21.14 0.64
N GLU A 270 -3.50 -22.41 0.87
CA GLU A 270 -4.25 -22.85 2.06
C GLU A 270 -3.58 -22.46 3.39
N ASP A 271 -2.25 -22.51 3.45
CA ASP A 271 -1.47 -22.18 4.65
C ASP A 271 -1.17 -20.68 4.80
N PHE A 272 -1.60 -19.84 3.85
CA PHE A 272 -1.16 -18.46 3.77
C PHE A 272 -2.08 -17.51 4.55
N LYS A 273 -1.57 -17.03 5.68
CA LYS A 273 -2.30 -16.20 6.64
C LYS A 273 -1.91 -14.71 6.54
N GLN A 274 -2.15 -14.07 5.39
CA GLN A 274 -2.08 -12.61 5.28
C GLN A 274 -3.46 -12.02 5.00
N TRP A 275 -3.85 -11.07 5.85
CA TRP A 275 -5.22 -10.58 5.92
C TRP A 275 -5.37 -9.13 5.49
N CYS A 276 -4.29 -8.51 5.00
CA CYS A 276 -4.25 -7.11 4.63
C CYS A 276 -5.36 -6.73 3.63
N PHE A 277 -5.59 -7.56 2.60
CA PHE A 277 -6.64 -7.29 1.60
C PHE A 277 -8.05 -7.61 2.11
N LEU A 278 -8.21 -8.57 3.03
CA LEU A 278 -9.47 -8.78 3.73
C LEU A 278 -9.84 -7.56 4.56
N LYS A 279 -8.89 -7.02 5.34
CA LYS A 279 -9.11 -5.79 6.12
C LYS A 279 -9.46 -4.61 5.21
N LEU A 280 -8.77 -4.51 4.07
CA LEU A 280 -9.04 -3.48 3.09
C LEU A 280 -10.46 -3.59 2.54
N ALA A 281 -10.88 -4.81 2.22
CA ALA A 281 -12.22 -5.11 1.75
C ALA A 281 -13.29 -4.82 2.82
N MET A 282 -13.03 -5.12 4.09
CA MET A 282 -13.94 -4.77 5.18
C MET A 282 -14.14 -3.26 5.29
N VAL A 283 -13.05 -2.49 5.21
CA VAL A 283 -13.10 -1.01 5.21
C VAL A 283 -13.91 -0.46 4.03
N GLN A 284 -13.76 -1.05 2.85
CA GLN A 284 -14.47 -0.64 1.63
C GLN A 284 -15.84 -1.31 1.45
N GLU A 285 -16.30 -2.07 2.45
CA GLU A 285 -17.57 -2.81 2.41
C GLU A 285 -17.71 -3.72 1.16
N LEU A 286 -16.63 -4.42 0.81
CA LEU A 286 -16.59 -5.37 -0.30
C LEU A 286 -16.97 -6.78 0.17
N LYS A 287 -17.47 -7.60 -0.75
CA LYS A 287 -17.79 -9.01 -0.51
C LYS A 287 -16.55 -9.86 -0.82
N TYR A 288 -15.70 -10.09 0.17
CA TYR A 288 -14.40 -10.75 0.00
C TYR A 288 -14.43 -12.21 0.43
N GLU A 289 -14.00 -13.09 -0.46
CA GLU A 289 -13.87 -14.52 -0.21
C GLU A 289 -12.49 -15.03 -0.62
N PHE A 290 -12.04 -16.09 0.06
CA PHE A 290 -10.86 -16.83 -0.32
C PHE A 290 -11.25 -18.09 -1.09
N LEU A 291 -10.48 -18.41 -2.14
CA LEU A 291 -10.39 -19.76 -2.69
C LEU A 291 -9.00 -20.31 -2.38
N TYR A 292 -8.94 -21.21 -1.40
CA TYR A 292 -7.69 -21.85 -1.00
C TYR A 292 -7.24 -22.84 -2.08
N CYS A 293 -6.01 -22.63 -2.56
CA CYS A 293 -5.39 -23.38 -3.63
C CYS A 293 -4.26 -24.24 -3.06
N LYS A 294 -4.01 -25.38 -3.71
CA LYS A 294 -2.91 -26.28 -3.35
C LYS A 294 -1.60 -25.80 -3.96
N SER A 295 -0.49 -26.07 -3.27
CA SER A 295 0.84 -25.97 -3.83
C SER A 295 1.38 -27.36 -4.22
N PRO A 296 1.98 -27.53 -5.40
CA PRO A 296 2.78 -28.71 -5.68
C PRO A 296 4.17 -28.67 -5.02
N THR A 297 4.60 -27.51 -4.51
CA THR A 297 5.92 -27.32 -3.88
C THR A 297 5.78 -26.87 -2.42
N ASN A 298 6.46 -27.57 -1.49
CA ASN A 298 6.43 -27.26 -0.05
C ASN A 298 7.74 -26.70 0.51
N THR A 299 8.70 -26.36 -0.36
CA THR A 299 10.05 -25.94 0.03
C THR A 299 10.17 -24.46 0.42
N GLU A 300 9.17 -23.64 0.11
CA GLU A 300 9.17 -22.20 0.40
C GLU A 300 8.18 -21.82 1.50
N LEU A 301 8.29 -20.57 1.99
CA LEU A 301 7.27 -19.97 2.85
C LEU A 301 5.90 -20.00 2.15
N PRO A 302 4.80 -20.28 2.87
CA PRO A 302 3.46 -20.42 2.28
C PRO A 302 3.09 -19.30 1.30
N GLY A 303 3.43 -18.05 1.60
CA GLY A 303 3.11 -16.91 0.74
C GLY A 303 3.89 -16.82 -0.57
N TYR A 304 4.87 -17.68 -0.81
CA TYR A 304 5.76 -17.60 -1.97
C TYR A 304 5.48 -18.73 -2.95
N ARG A 305 4.90 -19.82 -2.46
CA ARG A 305 4.57 -21.04 -3.18
C ARG A 305 3.61 -20.82 -4.35
N ASP A 306 3.86 -21.54 -5.43
CA ASP A 306 3.04 -21.57 -6.64
C ASP A 306 1.72 -22.32 -6.40
N ILE A 307 0.63 -21.86 -7.02
CA ILE A 307 -0.72 -22.39 -6.80
C ILE A 307 -1.24 -23.16 -8.02
N VAL A 308 -2.06 -24.17 -7.74
CA VAL A 308 -2.96 -24.81 -8.71
C VAL A 308 -4.39 -24.59 -8.25
N VAL A 309 -5.23 -24.04 -9.14
CA VAL A 309 -6.65 -23.78 -8.85
C VAL A 309 -7.50 -24.97 -9.25
N ASN A 310 -8.39 -25.42 -8.38
CA ASN A 310 -9.43 -26.37 -8.77
C ASN A 310 -10.51 -25.63 -9.60
N ILE A 311 -10.63 -26.02 -10.88
CA ILE A 311 -11.54 -25.39 -11.84
C ILE A 311 -13.01 -25.51 -11.43
N GLN A 312 -13.40 -26.64 -10.83
CA GLN A 312 -14.78 -26.84 -10.39
C GLN A 312 -15.13 -25.98 -9.17
N ASP A 313 -14.20 -25.85 -8.22
CA ASP A 313 -14.39 -24.99 -7.05
C ASP A 313 -14.44 -23.51 -7.46
N LEU A 314 -13.55 -23.09 -8.37
CA LEU A 314 -13.56 -21.74 -8.93
C LEU A 314 -14.89 -21.43 -9.62
N LYS A 315 -15.36 -22.33 -10.49
CA LYS A 315 -16.65 -22.16 -11.18
C LYS A 315 -17.81 -22.05 -10.20
N SER A 316 -17.87 -22.95 -9.22
CA SER A 316 -18.95 -22.98 -8.22
C SER A 316 -19.00 -21.69 -7.39
N LYS A 317 -17.83 -21.13 -7.03
CA LYS A 317 -17.74 -19.84 -6.34
C LYS A 317 -18.27 -18.69 -7.18
N ILE A 318 -17.86 -18.60 -8.45
CA ILE A 318 -18.31 -17.53 -9.35
C ILE A 318 -19.83 -17.61 -9.59
N GLU A 319 -20.37 -18.81 -9.77
CA GLU A 319 -21.80 -19.02 -10.01
C GLU A 319 -22.66 -18.60 -8.82
N SER A 320 -22.16 -18.76 -7.59
CA SER A 320 -22.85 -18.38 -6.36
C SER A 320 -23.09 -16.87 -6.20
N TRP A 321 -22.33 -16.03 -6.93
CA TRP A 321 -22.48 -14.57 -6.86
C TRP A 321 -23.72 -14.03 -7.57
N ASN A 322 -24.33 -14.84 -8.45
CA ASN A 322 -25.51 -14.44 -9.23
C ASN A 322 -26.83 -14.98 -8.65
N GLN A 323 -26.77 -15.64 -7.48
CA GLN A 323 -27.93 -16.17 -6.75
C GLN A 323 -28.40 -15.17 -5.69
#